data_AF-A0A2U0RV96-F1
#
_entry.id   AF-A0A2U0RV96-F1
#
_cell.length_a   1.000
_cell.length_b   1.000
_cell.length_c   1.000
_cell.angle_alpha   90.00
_cell.angle_beta   90.00
_cell.angle_gamma   90.00
#
_symmetry.space_group_name_H-M   'P 1'
#
loop_
_entity.id
_entity.type
_entity.pdbx_description
1 polymer ?
#
loop_
_entity_poly.entity_id
_entity_poly.type
_entity_poly.pdbx_seq_one_letter_code
_entity_poly.pdbx_strand_id
1 'polypeptide(L)'
;MTIEPNRIPTLFSHILIITILVGGLVQGTTMNVSAQTSGMVVVINSDTTWTKANSPYDLTGPLFISAGATLTIEAGVSVNLNNYDVLVNGTLRALGSSSDKIYVISNDETIEFSEYSNGWDEQTQSGCIIDNAILESVNLRIGVSIKIVNSYVSCPIDVGESSIIQNSTISTLSILGGSVLVKNNKIDLIKKCYGTPEISNNTIDELGSDAYGTSPVISGNTIRTIGGYKVEGSTVSIKYLTLNSPIIKNNIIKEGIYLVTGSSTIIANNTITGYLLKYTYSVYTYPLGSTEQRDATFRTSGIDLVGKGSKVKDKIYISGNVISGCSTGIRAGNPGYPIKGEGVQIENNFISNSSYSGIDVTAQAIIQNNSIRNNPTAIIVRKSSSATINYNNIENYADYSIFLEETSTSVDATNNWWGTTDTQTINTTIRDFKHDFNLGKVSFSPFLTEPNPEKMLIPELPSWMILPLFLVTTLAVVSFRKRIMCRGYTR
;
A
#
# COMPACT_ATOMS: atom_id res chain seq x y z
N MET A 1 -0.11 60.63 1.86
CA MET A 1 0.86 60.86 2.95
C MET A 1 0.74 59.63 3.86
N THR A 2 1.87 58.93 4.09
CA THR A 2 2.12 57.77 5.02
C THR A 2 1.24 56.52 4.81
N ILE A 3 1.67 55.35 4.30
CA ILE A 3 2.86 54.49 4.50
C ILE A 3 3.14 54.16 5.97
N GLU A 4 2.73 52.98 6.47
CA GLU A 4 3.57 51.76 6.57
C GLU A 4 2.78 50.50 7.03
N PRO A 5 3.29 49.27 6.78
CA PRO A 5 2.64 47.97 6.96
C PRO A 5 3.18 47.19 8.18
N ASN A 6 2.55 46.05 8.56
CA ASN A 6 3.24 44.88 9.13
C ASN A 6 2.29 43.69 9.43
N ARG A 7 2.53 42.53 8.78
CA ARG A 7 3.02 41.28 9.42
C ARG A 7 3.19 40.14 8.41
N ILE A 8 4.37 39.53 8.48
CA ILE A 8 4.94 38.42 7.68
C ILE A 8 4.48 37.05 8.24
N PRO A 9 4.45 35.98 7.40
CA PRO A 9 5.00 34.71 7.84
C PRO A 9 6.10 34.17 6.90
N THR A 10 7.16 33.72 7.57
CA THR A 10 8.40 33.03 7.18
C THR A 10 8.39 32.20 5.89
N LEU A 11 9.21 32.62 4.92
CA LEU A 11 9.61 31.82 3.75
C LEU A 11 10.95 31.12 3.99
N PHE A 12 11.02 29.90 3.46
CA PHE A 12 12.16 28.99 3.42
C PHE A 12 13.45 29.64 2.93
N SER A 13 14.51 29.50 3.72
CA SER A 13 15.87 29.93 3.40
C SER A 13 16.41 29.14 2.21
N HIS A 14 16.38 29.75 1.02
CA HIS A 14 17.10 29.29 -0.16
C HIS A 14 18.56 29.74 -0.06
N ILE A 15 19.49 28.79 -0.05
CA ILE A 15 20.92 29.06 -0.16
C ILE A 15 21.24 29.46 -1.61
N LEU A 16 21.84 30.63 -1.74
CA LEU A 16 22.35 31.24 -2.97
C LEU A 16 23.60 30.48 -3.43
N ILE A 17 23.58 29.85 -4.61
CA ILE A 17 24.77 29.30 -5.27
C ILE A 17 25.32 30.35 -6.24
N ILE A 18 26.55 30.83 -5.99
CA ILE A 18 27.28 31.73 -6.89
C ILE A 18 28.11 30.88 -7.86
N THR A 19 27.84 30.99 -9.15
CA THR A 19 28.66 30.44 -10.24
C THR A 19 29.84 31.37 -10.52
N ILE A 20 31.08 30.87 -10.39
CA ILE A 20 32.28 31.56 -10.90
C ILE A 20 32.79 30.76 -12.10
N LEU A 21 32.72 31.38 -13.27
CA LEU A 21 33.32 30.91 -14.51
C LEU A 21 34.74 31.51 -14.62
N VAL A 22 35.77 30.68 -14.68
CA VAL A 22 37.11 31.12 -15.13
C VAL A 22 37.63 30.12 -16.15
N GLY A 23 37.83 30.62 -17.37
CA GLY A 23 38.51 29.91 -18.44
C GLY A 23 40.03 29.97 -18.29
N GLY A 24 40.69 28.90 -18.73
CA GLY A 24 42.15 28.84 -18.88
C GLY A 24 42.52 27.69 -19.79
N LEU A 25 42.95 28.03 -21.02
CA LEU A 25 43.52 27.11 -21.99
C LEU A 25 44.94 26.71 -21.53
N VAL A 26 45.22 25.41 -21.35
CA VAL A 26 46.61 24.90 -21.37
C VAL A 26 46.60 23.51 -22.03
N GLN A 27 47.25 23.39 -23.19
CA GLN A 27 47.69 22.09 -23.71
C GLN A 27 48.95 21.66 -22.95
N GLY A 28 48.93 20.44 -22.43
CA GLY A 28 50.09 19.81 -21.79
C GLY A 28 49.67 18.48 -21.18
N THR A 29 50.21 17.38 -21.67
CA THR A 29 49.95 16.02 -21.19
C THR A 29 50.43 15.84 -19.76
N THR A 30 49.54 15.54 -18.80
CA THR A 30 49.92 15.04 -17.48
C THR A 30 48.84 14.17 -16.86
N MET A 31 49.25 13.09 -16.18
CA MET A 31 48.44 12.40 -15.18
C MET A 31 47.99 13.41 -14.12
N ASN A 32 46.67 13.56 -13.95
CA ASN A 32 46.12 14.40 -12.89
C ASN A 32 46.06 13.59 -11.60
N VAL A 33 47.04 13.79 -10.73
CA VAL A 33 46.80 13.68 -9.29
C VAL A 33 46.61 15.11 -8.80
N SER A 34 45.37 15.61 -8.85
CA SER A 34 45.01 16.78 -8.07
C SER A 34 44.50 16.28 -6.72
N ALA A 35 45.21 16.63 -5.65
CA ALA A 35 44.64 16.55 -4.32
C ALA A 35 43.53 17.60 -4.25
N GLN A 36 42.27 17.20 -4.47
CA GLN A 36 41.12 18.07 -4.23
C GLN A 36 41.00 18.35 -2.73
N THR A 37 40.92 19.63 -2.36
CA THR A 37 40.61 20.04 -0.99
C THR A 37 39.26 19.47 -0.58
N SER A 38 39.23 18.69 0.50
CA SER A 38 37.99 18.10 1.02
C SER A 38 36.94 19.20 1.28
N GLY A 39 35.70 18.94 0.86
CA GLY A 39 34.54 19.81 1.04
C GLY A 39 34.24 20.78 -0.12
N MET A 40 35.09 20.90 -1.15
CA MET A 40 34.73 21.66 -2.35
C MET A 40 33.79 20.87 -3.26
N VAL A 41 32.84 21.55 -3.91
CA VAL A 41 31.94 20.92 -4.88
C VAL A 41 32.74 20.33 -6.04
N VAL A 42 32.56 19.04 -6.28
CA VAL A 42 33.07 18.33 -7.46
C VAL A 42 32.05 18.49 -8.58
N VAL A 43 32.47 19.08 -9.71
CA VAL A 43 31.56 19.38 -10.83
C VAL A 43 31.88 18.51 -12.03
N ILE A 44 30.87 17.80 -12.54
CA ILE A 44 30.90 17.13 -13.85
C ILE A 44 30.18 18.05 -14.84
N ASN A 45 30.93 18.66 -15.76
CA ASN A 45 30.44 19.63 -16.75
C ASN A 45 30.50 19.13 -18.20
N SER A 46 30.97 17.90 -18.40
CA SER A 46 31.03 17.20 -19.67
C SER A 46 30.88 15.70 -19.43
N ASP A 47 30.55 14.96 -20.48
CA ASP A 47 30.32 13.52 -20.39
C ASP A 47 31.52 12.80 -19.75
N THR A 48 31.23 12.07 -18.68
CA THR A 48 32.23 11.41 -17.84
C THR A 48 31.81 9.97 -17.60
N THR A 49 32.78 9.05 -17.65
CA THR A 49 32.53 7.63 -17.38
C THR A 49 33.34 7.19 -16.16
N TRP A 50 32.66 6.58 -15.20
CA TRP A 50 33.26 5.88 -14.08
C TRP A 50 33.37 4.40 -14.39
N THR A 51 34.59 3.87 -14.30
CA THR A 51 34.93 2.50 -14.71
C THR A 51 35.33 1.66 -13.51
N LYS A 52 35.12 0.35 -13.60
CA LYS A 52 35.49 -0.59 -12.53
C LYS A 52 36.96 -0.53 -12.16
N ALA A 53 37.85 -0.32 -13.14
CA ALA A 53 39.30 -0.27 -12.93
C ALA A 53 39.75 0.85 -11.98
N ASN A 54 38.97 1.93 -11.90
CA ASN A 54 39.24 3.10 -11.08
C ASN A 54 38.42 3.10 -9.77
N SER A 55 37.73 2.00 -9.46
CA SER A 55 36.98 1.88 -8.21
C SER A 55 37.92 1.63 -7.01
N PRO A 56 37.56 2.09 -5.80
CA PRO A 56 36.35 2.85 -5.48
C PRO A 56 36.45 4.34 -5.88
N TYR A 57 35.30 4.93 -6.20
CA TYR A 57 35.13 6.38 -6.32
C TYR A 57 34.71 6.95 -4.96
N ASP A 58 35.66 7.51 -4.23
CA ASP A 58 35.44 8.20 -2.96
C ASP A 58 35.16 9.69 -3.20
N LEU A 59 33.96 10.16 -2.87
CA LEU A 59 33.66 11.58 -2.96
C LEU A 59 34.49 12.38 -1.95
N THR A 60 35.12 13.45 -2.41
CA THR A 60 35.87 14.40 -1.56
C THR A 60 35.07 15.66 -1.24
N GLY A 61 33.88 15.81 -1.82
CA GLY A 61 32.96 16.92 -1.64
C GLY A 61 31.62 16.64 -2.35
N PRO A 62 30.61 17.53 -2.23
CA PRO A 62 29.34 17.39 -2.93
C PRO A 62 29.54 17.23 -4.43
N LEU A 63 28.84 16.29 -5.05
CA LEU A 63 28.95 16.05 -6.49
C LEU A 63 27.81 16.74 -7.24
N PHE A 64 28.14 17.57 -8.22
CA PHE A 64 27.18 18.24 -9.09
C PHE A 64 27.35 17.79 -10.54
N ILE A 65 26.32 17.16 -11.10
CA ILE A 65 26.26 16.81 -12.53
C ILE A 65 25.52 17.93 -13.25
N SER A 66 26.24 18.71 -14.04
CA SER A 66 25.71 19.91 -14.71
C SER A 66 24.73 19.55 -15.81
N ALA A 67 23.81 20.47 -16.11
CA ALA A 67 22.91 20.36 -17.26
C ALA A 67 23.71 20.13 -18.56
N GLY A 68 23.26 19.20 -19.40
CA GLY A 68 23.92 18.81 -20.64
C GLY A 68 25.07 17.81 -20.48
N ALA A 69 25.55 17.52 -19.27
CA ALA A 69 26.56 16.49 -19.02
C ALA A 69 25.93 15.16 -18.62
N THR A 70 26.57 14.05 -19.02
CA THR A 70 26.20 12.70 -18.59
C THR A 70 27.30 12.09 -17.72
N LEU A 71 26.95 11.65 -16.50
CA LEU A 71 27.76 10.71 -15.76
C LEU A 71 27.28 9.29 -16.06
N THR A 72 28.14 8.47 -16.66
CA THR A 72 27.92 7.03 -16.82
C THR A 72 28.71 6.28 -15.76
N ILE A 73 28.05 5.44 -14.97
CA ILE A 73 28.68 4.53 -14.01
C ILE A 73 28.56 3.12 -14.59
N GLU A 74 29.69 2.50 -14.90
CA GLU A 74 29.73 1.17 -15.52
C GLU A 74 29.52 0.05 -14.49
N ALA A 75 29.27 -1.16 -15.01
CA ALA A 75 29.13 -2.37 -14.22
C ALA A 75 30.34 -2.63 -13.30
N GLY A 76 30.05 -3.06 -12.08
CA GLY A 76 31.05 -3.38 -11.05
C GLY A 76 31.70 -2.19 -10.36
N VAL A 77 31.30 -0.96 -10.66
CA VAL A 77 31.83 0.23 -9.99
C VAL A 77 31.38 0.30 -8.53
N SER A 78 32.30 0.67 -7.64
CA SER A 78 31.99 1.03 -6.25
C SER A 78 32.12 2.54 -6.05
N VAL A 79 31.11 3.15 -5.42
CA VAL A 79 31.05 4.59 -5.11
C VAL A 79 30.78 4.74 -3.62
N ASN A 80 31.55 5.60 -2.98
CA ASN A 80 31.36 5.97 -1.58
C ASN A 80 31.07 7.47 -1.50
N LEU A 81 29.89 7.82 -0.98
CA LEU A 81 29.46 9.22 -0.91
C LEU A 81 30.17 10.03 0.18
N ASN A 82 30.80 9.39 1.18
CA ASN A 82 31.59 10.05 2.21
C ASN A 82 30.89 11.27 2.88
N ASN A 83 29.61 11.15 3.21
CA ASN A 83 28.82 12.23 3.81
C ASN A 83 28.55 13.44 2.89
N TYR A 84 28.63 13.24 1.57
CA TYR A 84 28.30 14.23 0.57
C TYR A 84 27.11 13.84 -0.30
N ASP A 85 26.21 14.81 -0.55
CA ASP A 85 25.09 14.65 -1.47
C ASP A 85 25.54 14.71 -2.93
N VAL A 86 24.71 14.12 -3.80
CA VAL A 86 24.83 14.21 -5.26
C VAL A 86 23.62 14.97 -5.80
N LEU A 87 23.87 16.06 -6.54
CA LEU A 87 22.84 16.80 -7.27
C LEU A 87 22.98 16.57 -8.77
N VAL A 88 21.90 16.11 -9.39
CA VAL A 88 21.81 15.83 -10.82
C VAL A 88 20.95 16.91 -11.49
N ASN A 89 21.56 17.72 -12.35
CA ASN A 89 20.88 18.58 -13.34
C ASN A 89 21.11 18.08 -14.77
N GLY A 90 22.02 17.14 -14.99
CA GLY A 90 22.29 16.51 -16.28
C GLY A 90 21.65 15.13 -16.38
N THR A 91 22.44 14.14 -16.82
CA THR A 91 22.04 12.74 -16.90
C THR A 91 22.91 11.88 -15.98
N LEU A 92 22.30 11.04 -15.15
CA LEU A 92 23.00 9.97 -14.44
C LEU A 92 22.57 8.61 -15.00
N ARG A 93 23.54 7.85 -15.53
CA ARG A 93 23.34 6.50 -16.06
C ARG A 93 24.15 5.50 -15.26
N ALA A 94 23.55 4.87 -14.26
CA ALA A 94 24.15 3.75 -13.54
C ALA A 94 23.75 2.44 -14.23
N LEU A 95 24.70 1.85 -14.96
CA LEU A 95 24.48 0.72 -15.87
C LEU A 95 25.22 -0.52 -15.36
N GLY A 96 24.72 -1.11 -14.28
CA GLY A 96 25.22 -2.37 -13.73
C GLY A 96 24.87 -3.58 -14.59
N SER A 97 25.38 -4.75 -14.21
CA SER A 97 24.92 -6.04 -14.74
C SER A 97 24.56 -6.99 -13.61
N SER A 98 23.79 -8.04 -13.91
CA SER A 98 23.41 -9.04 -12.91
C SER A 98 24.62 -9.80 -12.33
N SER A 99 25.69 -9.94 -13.11
CA SER A 99 26.97 -10.54 -12.70
C SER A 99 27.93 -9.56 -12.01
N ASP A 100 27.75 -8.26 -12.24
CA ASP A 100 28.68 -7.22 -11.78
C ASP A 100 27.89 -5.95 -11.48
N LYS A 101 27.36 -5.90 -10.26
CA LYS A 101 26.49 -4.82 -9.81
C LYS A 101 27.29 -3.58 -9.46
N ILE A 102 26.65 -2.42 -9.57
CA ILE A 102 27.17 -1.17 -9.01
C ILE A 102 26.90 -1.17 -7.51
N TYR A 103 27.85 -0.69 -6.71
CA TYR A 103 27.70 -0.51 -5.26
C TYR A 103 27.83 0.97 -4.93
N VAL A 104 26.80 1.55 -4.32
CA VAL A 104 26.83 2.91 -3.78
C VAL A 104 26.57 2.83 -2.28
N ILE A 105 27.52 3.31 -1.49
CA ILE A 105 27.47 3.27 -0.03
C ILE A 105 27.51 4.71 0.50
N SER A 106 26.68 4.98 1.50
CA SER A 106 26.55 6.27 2.18
C SER A 106 26.15 6.08 3.65
N ASN A 107 25.97 7.19 4.38
CA ASN A 107 25.46 7.24 5.75
C ASN A 107 24.18 8.10 5.82
N ASP A 108 23.21 7.80 4.95
CA ASP A 108 21.95 8.53 4.75
C ASP A 108 22.03 9.81 3.87
N GLU A 109 23.07 9.94 3.05
CA GLU A 109 23.15 10.99 2.02
C GLU A 109 22.12 10.80 0.90
N THR A 110 21.89 11.87 0.15
CA THR A 110 20.88 11.93 -0.91
C THR A 110 21.51 12.02 -2.30
N ILE A 111 20.96 11.25 -3.24
CA ILE A 111 21.06 11.53 -4.67
C ILE A 111 19.76 12.23 -5.08
N GLU A 112 19.88 13.49 -5.44
CA GLU A 112 18.77 14.35 -5.85
C GLU A 112 18.79 14.57 -7.36
N PHE A 113 17.72 14.14 -8.03
CA PHE A 113 17.43 14.48 -9.42
C PHE A 113 16.50 15.68 -9.43
N SER A 114 17.05 16.86 -9.76
CA SER A 114 16.27 18.09 -9.81
C SER A 114 15.32 18.13 -11.01
N GLU A 115 14.48 19.15 -11.08
CA GLU A 115 13.63 19.46 -12.25
C GLU A 115 14.41 19.66 -13.56
N TYR A 116 15.73 19.91 -13.49
CA TYR A 116 16.59 20.10 -14.67
C TYR A 116 17.19 18.79 -15.20
N SER A 117 17.10 17.71 -14.42
CA SER A 117 17.60 16.38 -14.84
C SER A 117 16.97 15.93 -16.16
N ASN A 118 17.75 15.23 -16.98
CA ASN A 118 17.21 14.56 -18.16
C ASN A 118 16.42 13.32 -17.74
N GLY A 119 15.09 13.47 -17.65
CA GLY A 119 14.18 12.39 -17.28
C GLY A 119 14.25 11.21 -18.25
N TRP A 120 13.95 10.02 -17.73
CA TRP A 120 13.89 8.80 -18.53
C TRP A 120 12.80 8.87 -19.60
N ASP A 121 13.15 8.48 -20.82
CA ASP A 121 12.25 8.27 -21.96
C ASP A 121 12.37 6.82 -22.45
N GLU A 122 11.28 6.06 -22.28
CA GLU A 122 11.22 4.64 -22.64
C GLU A 122 11.27 4.40 -24.15
N GLN A 123 10.85 5.36 -24.98
CA GLN A 123 10.87 5.22 -26.45
C GLN A 123 12.29 5.33 -26.99
N THR A 124 13.05 6.30 -26.47
CA THR A 124 14.43 6.57 -26.93
C THR A 124 15.49 5.83 -26.10
N GLN A 125 15.10 5.20 -24.98
CA GLN A 125 16.00 4.54 -24.01
C GLN A 125 17.10 5.48 -23.50
N SER A 126 16.72 6.73 -23.28
CA SER A 126 17.63 7.80 -22.87
C SER A 126 17.16 8.48 -21.57
N GLY A 127 18.04 9.28 -20.98
CA GLY A 127 17.80 9.93 -19.68
C GLY A 127 18.34 9.13 -18.49
N CYS A 128 17.88 9.51 -17.30
CA CYS A 128 18.38 8.98 -16.03
C CYS A 128 17.92 7.54 -15.76
N ILE A 129 18.86 6.67 -15.39
CA ILE A 129 18.60 5.26 -15.12
C ILE A 129 19.52 4.71 -14.03
N ILE A 130 18.97 3.83 -13.20
CA ILE A 130 19.70 2.99 -12.24
C ILE A 130 19.33 1.54 -12.54
N ASP A 131 20.27 0.77 -13.08
CA ASP A 131 20.11 -0.65 -13.40
C ASP A 131 21.16 -1.50 -12.68
N ASN A 132 20.74 -2.62 -12.10
CA ASN A 132 21.59 -3.59 -11.42
C ASN A 132 22.53 -2.94 -10.38
N ALA A 133 21.99 -2.08 -9.53
CA ALA A 133 22.74 -1.38 -8.49
C ALA A 133 22.30 -1.78 -7.07
N ILE A 134 23.23 -1.68 -6.12
CA ILE A 134 23.02 -1.83 -4.69
C ILE A 134 23.30 -0.47 -4.06
N LEU A 135 22.24 0.18 -3.57
CA LEU A 135 22.28 1.48 -2.91
C LEU A 135 22.03 1.26 -1.42
N GLU A 136 23.12 1.25 -0.65
CA GLU A 136 23.12 1.07 0.80
C GLU A 136 23.19 2.43 1.50
N SER A 137 22.15 2.69 2.29
CA SER A 137 21.94 3.93 3.05
C SER A 137 21.86 5.20 2.18
N VAL A 138 21.40 5.08 0.93
CA VAL A 138 21.26 6.21 -0.02
C VAL A 138 19.79 6.60 -0.18
N ASN A 139 19.45 7.85 0.11
CA ASN A 139 18.13 8.41 -0.19
C ASN A 139 18.04 8.83 -1.66
N LEU A 140 16.92 8.51 -2.32
CA LEU A 140 16.65 8.98 -3.68
C LEU A 140 15.52 10.01 -3.68
N ARG A 141 15.81 11.23 -4.12
CA ARG A 141 14.80 12.28 -4.35
C ARG A 141 14.71 12.57 -5.83
N ILE A 142 13.56 12.29 -6.44
CA ILE A 142 13.42 12.29 -7.88
C ILE A 142 12.34 13.28 -8.31
N GLY A 143 12.77 14.38 -8.95
CA GLY A 143 11.90 15.42 -9.50
C GLY A 143 11.52 15.28 -10.97
N VAL A 144 11.98 14.22 -11.65
CA VAL A 144 11.71 13.92 -13.08
C VAL A 144 11.34 12.45 -13.27
N SER A 145 11.03 12.00 -14.49
CA SER A 145 10.92 10.56 -14.77
C SER A 145 12.28 9.85 -14.58
N ILE A 146 12.30 8.69 -13.95
CA ILE A 146 13.50 7.84 -13.85
C ILE A 146 13.15 6.37 -14.09
N LYS A 147 14.12 5.57 -14.55
CA LYS A 147 14.02 4.11 -14.56
C LYS A 147 14.93 3.51 -13.49
N ILE A 148 14.36 2.77 -12.53
CA ILE A 148 15.08 2.02 -11.51
C ILE A 148 14.73 0.54 -11.69
N VAL A 149 15.72 -0.27 -12.05
CA VAL A 149 15.49 -1.67 -12.42
C VAL A 149 16.55 -2.60 -11.82
N ASN A 150 16.14 -3.82 -11.48
CA ASN A 150 17.03 -4.90 -10.99
C ASN A 150 17.91 -4.50 -9.79
N SER A 151 17.44 -3.54 -8.98
CA SER A 151 18.28 -2.86 -7.99
C SER A 151 17.81 -3.13 -6.55
N TYR A 152 18.70 -2.86 -5.60
CA TYR A 152 18.42 -2.87 -4.17
C TYR A 152 18.58 -1.45 -3.62
N VAL A 153 17.57 -0.93 -2.92
CA VAL A 153 17.61 0.39 -2.28
C VAL A 153 17.14 0.26 -0.83
N SER A 154 18.05 0.46 0.12
CA SER A 154 17.76 0.27 1.55
C SER A 154 17.08 1.47 2.22
N CYS A 155 17.13 2.64 1.58
CA CYS A 155 16.56 3.89 2.07
C CYS A 155 15.36 4.36 1.21
N PRO A 156 14.63 5.39 1.64
CA PRO A 156 13.47 5.91 0.91
C PRO A 156 13.76 6.36 -0.52
N ILE A 157 12.81 6.02 -1.41
CA ILE A 157 12.69 6.56 -2.76
C ILE A 157 11.47 7.48 -2.79
N ASP A 158 11.69 8.76 -3.06
CA ASP A 158 10.64 9.74 -3.32
C ASP A 158 10.58 10.00 -4.84
N VAL A 159 9.49 9.58 -5.49
CA VAL A 159 9.37 9.55 -6.95
C VAL A 159 8.00 10.00 -7.45
N GLY A 160 7.91 10.54 -8.66
CA GLY A 160 6.65 10.90 -9.33
C GLY A 160 6.73 10.71 -10.84
N GLU A 161 5.95 11.52 -11.57
CA GLU A 161 5.93 11.55 -13.04
C GLU A 161 5.65 10.17 -13.67
N SER A 162 6.23 9.91 -14.84
CA SER A 162 6.14 8.64 -15.57
C SER A 162 7.28 7.67 -15.23
N SER A 163 7.75 7.68 -13.98
CA SER A 163 8.87 6.84 -13.55
C SER A 163 8.55 5.35 -13.60
N ILE A 164 9.58 4.53 -13.79
CA ILE A 164 9.49 3.07 -13.88
C ILE A 164 10.35 2.46 -12.79
N ILE A 165 9.73 1.65 -11.92
CA ILE A 165 10.42 0.91 -10.87
C ILE A 165 10.09 -0.57 -11.05
N GLN A 166 11.10 -1.38 -11.39
CA GLN A 166 10.86 -2.78 -11.74
C GLN A 166 11.91 -3.76 -11.20
N ASN A 167 11.49 -4.99 -10.89
CA ASN A 167 12.37 -6.11 -10.53
C ASN A 167 13.35 -5.78 -9.38
N SER A 168 12.98 -4.86 -8.48
CA SER A 168 13.86 -4.30 -7.47
C SER A 168 13.41 -4.68 -6.05
N THR A 169 14.33 -4.57 -5.09
CA THR A 169 14.02 -4.68 -3.66
C THR A 169 14.14 -3.31 -3.02
N ILE A 170 13.07 -2.83 -2.40
CA ILE A 170 12.93 -1.45 -1.95
C ILE A 170 12.45 -1.44 -0.51
N SER A 171 13.17 -0.75 0.36
CA SER A 171 12.75 -0.55 1.74
C SER A 171 11.49 0.32 1.82
N THR A 172 11.56 1.57 1.35
CA THR A 172 10.43 2.51 1.38
C THR A 172 10.25 3.21 0.05
N LEU A 173 9.02 3.25 -0.45
CA LEU A 173 8.63 3.97 -1.65
C LEU A 173 7.55 5.02 -1.33
N SER A 174 7.81 6.26 -1.74
CA SER A 174 6.83 7.35 -1.75
C SER A 174 6.54 7.75 -3.19
N ILE A 175 5.32 7.49 -3.65
CA ILE A 175 4.84 7.99 -4.94
C ILE A 175 4.20 9.35 -4.69
N LEU A 176 4.81 10.41 -5.21
CA LEU A 176 4.47 11.82 -5.01
C LEU A 176 3.43 12.34 -6.02
N GLY A 177 3.20 11.64 -7.12
CA GLY A 177 2.24 11.98 -8.17
C GLY A 177 2.48 11.20 -9.46
N GLY A 178 1.84 11.64 -10.55
CA GLY A 178 2.05 11.07 -11.88
C GLY A 178 1.45 9.68 -12.09
N SER A 179 2.01 8.95 -13.05
CA SER A 179 1.59 7.61 -13.49
C SER A 179 2.75 6.62 -13.37
N VAL A 180 3.36 6.56 -12.19
CA VAL A 180 4.50 5.68 -11.90
C VAL A 180 4.11 4.21 -12.11
N LEU A 181 4.96 3.49 -12.84
CA LEU A 181 4.86 2.04 -12.99
C LEU A 181 5.71 1.35 -11.92
N VAL A 182 5.08 0.58 -11.03
CA VAL A 182 5.73 -0.19 -9.98
C VAL A 182 5.43 -1.67 -10.20
N LYS A 183 6.40 -2.43 -10.71
CA LYS A 183 6.18 -3.80 -11.18
C LYS A 183 7.20 -4.83 -10.72
N ASN A 184 6.77 -6.02 -10.32
CA ASN A 184 7.65 -7.15 -9.98
C ASN A 184 8.69 -6.84 -8.87
N ASN A 185 8.38 -5.92 -7.96
CA ASN A 185 9.28 -5.53 -6.89
C ASN A 185 8.97 -6.30 -5.60
N LYS A 186 9.96 -6.35 -4.71
CA LYS A 186 9.75 -6.62 -3.28
C LYS A 186 9.84 -5.28 -2.54
N ILE A 187 8.76 -4.86 -1.90
CA ILE A 187 8.67 -3.55 -1.25
C ILE A 187 8.25 -3.74 0.20
N ASP A 188 9.01 -3.22 1.15
CA ASP A 188 8.62 -3.31 2.56
C ASP A 188 7.50 -2.30 2.86
N LEU A 189 7.63 -1.04 2.43
CA LEU A 189 6.61 -0.02 2.65
C LEU A 189 6.37 0.86 1.41
N ILE A 190 5.13 0.92 0.94
CA ILE A 190 4.64 2.03 0.11
C ILE A 190 4.01 3.06 1.03
N LYS A 191 4.75 4.12 1.34
CA LYS A 191 4.41 5.14 2.34
C LYS A 191 3.38 6.15 1.82
N LYS A 192 3.60 6.62 0.60
CA LYS A 192 2.75 7.60 -0.11
C LYS A 192 2.35 7.02 -1.46
N CYS A 193 1.11 7.24 -1.85
CA CYS A 193 0.57 6.72 -3.11
C CYS A 193 -0.31 7.77 -3.79
N TYR A 194 0.33 8.77 -4.40
CA TYR A 194 -0.33 9.86 -5.14
C TYR A 194 -0.42 9.61 -6.65
N GLY A 195 -1.31 10.36 -7.31
CA GLY A 195 -1.54 10.25 -8.76
C GLY A 195 -2.38 9.04 -9.17
N THR A 196 -2.01 8.45 -10.30
CA THR A 196 -2.64 7.25 -10.89
C THR A 196 -1.59 6.18 -11.19
N PRO A 197 -0.83 5.71 -10.18
CA PRO A 197 0.22 4.72 -10.40
C PRO A 197 -0.37 3.34 -10.73
N GLU A 198 0.37 2.58 -11.52
CA GLU A 198 0.11 1.15 -11.73
C GLU A 198 1.06 0.34 -10.84
N ILE A 199 0.49 -0.33 -9.85
CA ILE A 199 1.23 -1.16 -8.88
C ILE A 199 0.86 -2.61 -9.16
N SER A 200 1.72 -3.34 -9.89
CA SER A 200 1.40 -4.69 -10.35
C SER A 200 2.45 -5.76 -10.08
N ASN A 201 2.00 -6.97 -9.71
CA ASN A 201 2.85 -8.15 -9.53
C ASN A 201 3.99 -7.98 -8.50
N ASN A 202 3.80 -7.11 -7.50
CA ASN A 202 4.77 -6.90 -6.43
C ASN A 202 4.49 -7.81 -5.22
N THR A 203 5.52 -8.05 -4.42
CA THR A 203 5.38 -8.49 -3.02
C THR A 203 5.52 -7.28 -2.12
N ILE A 204 4.45 -6.87 -1.46
CA ILE A 204 4.39 -5.65 -0.64
C ILE A 204 4.09 -6.03 0.81
N ASP A 205 4.89 -5.60 1.77
CA ASP A 205 4.56 -5.82 3.17
C ASP A 205 3.45 -4.85 3.62
N GLU A 206 3.65 -3.54 3.47
CA GLU A 206 2.63 -2.54 3.81
C GLU A 206 2.40 -1.54 2.67
N LEU A 207 1.13 -1.36 2.30
CA LEU A 207 0.68 -0.24 1.48
C LEU A 207 -0.06 0.73 2.40
N GLY A 208 0.62 1.75 2.92
CA GLY A 208 0.11 2.51 4.06
C GLY A 208 0.70 3.89 4.36
N SER A 209 -0.18 4.68 4.99
CA SER A 209 0.01 5.79 5.95
C SER A 209 -0.02 7.26 5.50
N ASP A 210 0.18 7.64 4.24
CA ASP A 210 -0.08 9.03 3.78
C ASP A 210 -0.50 9.08 2.29
N ALA A 211 -1.67 8.53 1.93
CA ALA A 211 -2.28 8.77 0.63
C ALA A 211 -3.55 9.60 0.80
N TYR A 212 -3.69 10.65 0.00
CA TYR A 212 -4.87 11.52 -0.03
C TYR A 212 -5.31 11.76 -1.47
N GLY A 213 -6.48 11.22 -1.84
CA GLY A 213 -7.21 11.66 -3.02
C GLY A 213 -6.77 11.07 -4.36
N THR A 214 -6.45 9.78 -4.40
CA THR A 214 -5.67 9.17 -5.51
C THR A 214 -6.43 8.01 -6.14
N SER A 215 -6.06 7.61 -7.36
CA SER A 215 -6.78 6.56 -8.11
C SER A 215 -5.80 5.51 -8.65
N PRO A 216 -5.09 4.78 -7.78
CA PRO A 216 -4.13 3.77 -8.20
C PRO A 216 -4.82 2.52 -8.77
N VAL A 217 -4.13 1.84 -9.68
CA VAL A 217 -4.47 0.47 -10.09
C VAL A 217 -3.52 -0.48 -9.38
N ILE A 218 -4.05 -1.27 -8.44
CA ILE A 218 -3.30 -2.23 -7.62
C ILE A 218 -3.73 -3.62 -8.06
N SER A 219 -2.86 -4.35 -8.77
CA SER A 219 -3.25 -5.65 -9.32
C SER A 219 -2.19 -6.75 -9.37
N GLY A 220 -2.60 -8.00 -9.14
CA GLY A 220 -1.68 -9.14 -9.21
C GLY A 220 -0.64 -9.18 -8.08
N ASN A 221 -0.77 -8.36 -7.04
CA ASN A 221 0.22 -8.27 -5.97
C ASN A 221 -0.04 -9.32 -4.87
N THR A 222 1.02 -9.69 -4.17
CA THR A 222 0.93 -10.32 -2.84
C THR A 222 1.21 -9.26 -1.79
N ILE A 223 0.20 -8.90 -1.00
CA ILE A 223 0.25 -7.78 -0.05
C ILE A 223 0.00 -8.33 1.36
N ARG A 224 0.78 -7.97 2.37
CA ARG A 224 0.40 -8.29 3.75
C ARG A 224 -0.80 -7.43 4.16
N THR A 225 -0.72 -6.10 4.11
CA THR A 225 -1.85 -5.21 4.46
C THR A 225 -2.00 -3.99 3.53
N ILE A 226 -3.24 -3.54 3.31
CA ILE A 226 -3.58 -2.24 2.70
C ILE A 226 -4.26 -1.37 3.74
N GLY A 227 -3.60 -0.30 4.20
CA GLY A 227 -3.96 0.31 5.49
C GLY A 227 -3.71 -0.68 6.62
N GLY A 228 -4.52 -0.65 7.67
CA GLY A 228 -4.50 -1.68 8.72
C GLY A 228 -4.50 -1.14 10.13
N TYR A 229 -4.23 -2.01 11.10
CA TYR A 229 -4.18 -1.63 12.51
C TYR A 229 -2.80 -1.08 12.89
N LYS A 230 -2.79 -0.05 13.72
CA LYS A 230 -1.61 0.49 14.40
C LYS A 230 -1.76 0.27 15.90
N VAL A 231 -0.77 -0.38 16.49
CA VAL A 231 -0.68 -0.57 17.94
C VAL A 231 0.37 0.41 18.48
N GLU A 232 -0.04 1.34 19.34
CA GLU A 232 0.84 2.31 20.01
C GLU A 232 0.65 2.22 21.51
N GLY A 233 1.58 1.54 22.18
CA GLY A 233 1.42 1.19 23.59
C GLY A 233 0.16 0.36 23.79
N SER A 234 -0.76 0.84 24.64
CA SER A 234 -2.04 0.20 24.93
C SER A 234 -3.18 0.59 23.99
N THR A 235 -2.93 1.44 23.00
CA THR A 235 -3.95 1.95 22.07
C THR A 235 -3.89 1.21 20.74
N VAL A 236 -5.05 0.77 20.26
CA VAL A 236 -5.22 0.18 18.93
C VAL A 236 -6.06 1.13 18.09
N SER A 237 -5.55 1.51 16.92
CA SER A 237 -6.25 2.36 15.95
C SER A 237 -6.20 1.77 14.56
N ILE A 238 -7.14 2.15 13.68
CA ILE A 238 -7.12 1.76 12.27
C ILE A 238 -6.53 2.93 11.47
N LYS A 239 -5.47 2.66 10.71
CA LYS A 239 -4.94 3.54 9.67
C LYS A 239 -5.64 3.23 8.35
N TYR A 240 -6.66 4.01 8.05
CA TYR A 240 -7.31 3.95 6.75
C TYR A 240 -6.47 4.63 5.68
N LEU A 241 -6.34 3.97 4.53
CA LEU A 241 -5.74 4.56 3.33
C LEU A 241 -6.81 5.36 2.58
N THR A 242 -6.56 6.65 2.31
CA THR A 242 -7.56 7.50 1.63
C THR A 242 -7.34 7.50 0.12
N LEU A 243 -8.20 6.81 -0.60
CA LEU A 243 -8.17 6.70 -2.06
C LEU A 243 -9.50 7.21 -2.63
N ASN A 244 -9.43 7.93 -3.75
CA ASN A 244 -10.62 8.47 -4.42
C ASN A 244 -11.32 7.38 -5.22
N SER A 245 -10.65 6.86 -6.25
CA SER A 245 -11.24 5.87 -7.17
C SER A 245 -10.23 4.75 -7.48
N PRO A 246 -9.77 4.01 -6.46
CA PRO A 246 -8.82 2.92 -6.66
C PRO A 246 -9.47 1.73 -7.36
N ILE A 247 -8.65 1.01 -8.13
CA ILE A 247 -8.98 -0.31 -8.65
C ILE A 247 -8.03 -1.31 -7.98
N ILE A 248 -8.55 -2.11 -7.06
CA ILE A 248 -7.81 -3.15 -6.35
C ILE A 248 -8.31 -4.50 -6.83
N LYS A 249 -7.53 -5.18 -7.69
CA LYS A 249 -7.98 -6.43 -8.32
C LYS A 249 -6.96 -7.54 -8.41
N ASN A 250 -7.41 -8.79 -8.32
CA ASN A 250 -6.55 -9.97 -8.51
C ASN A 250 -5.34 -10.00 -7.54
N ASN A 251 -5.48 -9.48 -6.32
CA ASN A 251 -4.40 -9.51 -5.32
C ASN A 251 -4.63 -10.63 -4.30
N ILE A 252 -3.54 -11.10 -3.68
CA ILE A 252 -3.58 -11.88 -2.43
C ILE A 252 -3.25 -10.93 -1.28
N ILE A 253 -4.16 -10.79 -0.33
CA ILE A 253 -4.06 -9.81 0.77
C ILE A 253 -4.25 -10.53 2.11
N LYS A 254 -3.25 -10.48 3.00
CA LYS A 254 -3.24 -11.32 4.21
C LYS A 254 -3.94 -10.75 5.43
N GLU A 255 -3.98 -9.42 5.56
CA GLU A 255 -4.41 -8.73 6.78
C GLU A 255 -5.59 -7.77 6.56
N GLY A 256 -6.19 -7.84 5.37
CA GLY A 256 -7.35 -7.06 4.98
C GLY A 256 -7.05 -5.74 4.26
N ILE A 257 -8.13 -5.07 3.88
CA ILE A 257 -8.14 -3.80 3.17
C ILE A 257 -8.89 -2.77 4.02
N TYR A 258 -8.27 -1.65 4.35
CA TYR A 258 -8.86 -0.59 5.18
C TYR A 258 -8.78 0.75 4.44
N LEU A 259 -9.90 1.17 3.85
CA LEU A 259 -9.94 2.38 3.03
C LEU A 259 -10.90 3.43 3.56
N VAL A 260 -10.46 4.68 3.47
CA VAL A 260 -11.39 5.78 3.26
C VAL A 260 -11.66 5.84 1.77
N THR A 261 -12.88 5.48 1.38
CA THR A 261 -13.26 5.33 -0.03
C THR A 261 -13.91 6.60 -0.58
N GLY A 262 -13.49 7.01 -1.77
CA GLY A 262 -14.23 7.96 -2.62
C GLY A 262 -15.17 7.26 -3.60
N SER A 263 -15.64 8.00 -4.60
CA SER A 263 -16.51 7.49 -5.67
C SER A 263 -15.79 6.46 -6.55
N SER A 264 -16.53 5.53 -7.16
CA SER A 264 -16.00 4.61 -8.19
C SER A 264 -14.87 3.68 -7.71
N THR A 265 -14.85 3.36 -6.41
CA THR A 265 -13.92 2.35 -5.87
C THR A 265 -14.30 0.96 -6.36
N ILE A 266 -13.32 0.20 -6.86
CA ILE A 266 -13.49 -1.17 -7.32
C ILE A 266 -12.55 -2.08 -6.53
N ILE A 267 -13.12 -3.07 -5.83
CA ILE A 267 -12.38 -4.14 -5.15
C ILE A 267 -12.86 -5.47 -5.73
N ALA A 268 -12.08 -6.05 -6.64
CA ALA A 268 -12.52 -7.17 -7.45
C ALA A 268 -11.58 -8.37 -7.47
N ASN A 269 -12.10 -9.59 -7.35
CA ASN A 269 -11.32 -10.83 -7.56
C ASN A 269 -10.07 -10.96 -6.67
N ASN A 270 -10.11 -10.42 -5.46
CA ASN A 270 -9.00 -10.56 -4.51
C ASN A 270 -9.21 -11.79 -3.62
N THR A 271 -8.12 -12.43 -3.21
CA THR A 271 -8.12 -13.40 -2.10
C THR A 271 -7.68 -12.67 -0.84
N ILE A 272 -8.56 -12.58 0.15
CA ILE A 272 -8.38 -11.75 1.34
C ILE A 272 -8.53 -12.61 2.59
N THR A 273 -7.56 -12.51 3.49
CA THR A 273 -7.68 -13.06 4.84
C THR A 273 -7.64 -11.97 5.89
N GLY A 274 -8.30 -12.22 7.02
CA GLY A 274 -8.05 -11.49 8.25
C GLY A 274 -6.88 -12.11 9.02
N TYR A 275 -6.46 -11.45 10.10
CA TYR A 275 -5.46 -11.99 11.01
C TYR A 275 -5.86 -11.80 12.46
N LEU A 276 -5.17 -12.50 13.36
CA LEU A 276 -5.30 -12.33 14.81
C LEU A 276 -4.34 -11.23 15.25
N LEU A 277 -4.86 -10.02 15.48
CA LEU A 277 -4.08 -8.93 16.04
C LEU A 277 -3.91 -9.17 17.55
N LYS A 278 -2.65 -9.18 18.00
CA LYS A 278 -2.29 -9.27 19.42
C LYS A 278 -1.80 -7.92 19.91
N TYR A 279 -2.25 -7.47 21.07
CA TYR A 279 -1.77 -6.24 21.70
C TYR A 279 -1.86 -6.34 23.22
N THR A 280 -1.06 -5.53 23.90
CA THR A 280 -1.00 -5.47 25.37
C THR A 280 -1.58 -4.14 25.84
N TYR A 281 -2.46 -4.17 26.83
CA TYR A 281 -3.10 -2.99 27.40
C TYR A 281 -2.98 -2.93 28.91
N SER A 282 -3.01 -1.71 29.44
CA SER A 282 -2.89 -1.43 30.87
C SER A 282 -4.26 -1.42 31.55
N VAL A 283 -4.42 -2.15 32.63
CA VAL A 283 -5.62 -2.12 33.50
C VAL A 283 -5.24 -1.55 34.86
N TYR A 284 -5.95 -0.52 35.29
CA TYR A 284 -5.80 0.04 36.63
C TYR A 284 -6.63 -0.76 37.62
N THR A 285 -6.01 -1.27 38.68
CA THR A 285 -6.71 -2.05 39.72
C THR A 285 -6.90 -1.25 41.01
N TYR A 286 -8.16 -1.06 41.40
CA TYR A 286 -8.53 -0.48 42.70
C TYR A 286 -8.76 -1.60 43.73
N PRO A 287 -8.37 -1.41 45.02
CA PRO A 287 -7.77 -0.20 45.62
C PRO A 287 -6.23 -0.20 45.66
N LEU A 288 -5.57 -1.20 45.08
CA LEU A 288 -4.12 -1.43 45.20
C LEU A 288 -3.26 -0.36 44.50
N GLY A 289 -3.85 0.46 43.62
CA GLY A 289 -3.13 1.53 42.93
C GLY A 289 -2.08 1.03 41.93
N SER A 290 -2.17 -0.24 41.52
CA SER A 290 -1.24 -0.87 40.59
C SER A 290 -1.81 -0.96 39.17
N THR A 291 -0.92 -0.81 38.20
CA THR A 291 -1.20 -1.01 36.77
C THR A 291 -0.76 -2.43 36.38
N GLU A 292 -1.70 -3.24 35.92
CA GLU A 292 -1.44 -4.57 35.37
C GLU A 292 -1.42 -4.51 33.84
N GLN A 293 -0.46 -5.19 33.20
CA GLN A 293 -0.48 -5.39 31.75
C GLN A 293 -1.27 -6.65 31.42
N ARG A 294 -2.21 -6.56 30.48
CA ARG A 294 -3.00 -7.68 29.99
C ARG A 294 -2.87 -7.79 28.48
N ASP A 295 -2.81 -9.02 28.00
CA ASP A 295 -2.82 -9.31 26.57
C ASP A 295 -4.25 -9.51 26.07
N ALA A 296 -4.53 -8.95 24.91
CA ALA A 296 -5.77 -9.14 24.18
C ALA A 296 -5.47 -9.60 22.75
N THR A 297 -6.41 -10.33 22.17
CA THR A 297 -6.33 -10.77 20.78
C THR A 297 -7.72 -10.69 20.15
N PHE A 298 -7.80 -10.14 18.94
CA PHE A 298 -9.04 -10.15 18.16
C PHE A 298 -8.76 -10.36 16.68
N ARG A 299 -9.75 -10.91 15.96
CA ARG A 299 -9.68 -11.04 14.50
C ARG A 299 -10.02 -9.73 13.82
N THR A 300 -9.30 -9.42 12.74
CA THR A 300 -9.51 -8.20 11.98
C THR A 300 -10.53 -8.36 10.84
N SER A 301 -10.95 -7.25 10.23
CA SER A 301 -11.84 -7.26 9.06
C SER A 301 -11.11 -7.77 7.80
N GLY A 302 -11.87 -8.31 6.84
CA GLY A 302 -11.35 -8.60 5.50
C GLY A 302 -11.31 -7.34 4.64
N ILE A 303 -12.48 -6.73 4.42
CA ILE A 303 -12.61 -5.41 3.80
C ILE A 303 -13.30 -4.49 4.80
N ASP A 304 -12.72 -3.32 5.06
CA ASP A 304 -13.28 -2.28 5.92
C ASP A 304 -13.26 -0.95 5.16
N LEU A 305 -14.43 -0.50 4.72
CA LEU A 305 -14.61 0.75 4.00
C LEU A 305 -15.33 1.75 4.87
N VAL A 306 -14.82 2.98 4.92
CA VAL A 306 -15.46 4.11 5.60
C VAL A 306 -15.63 5.30 4.67
N GLY A 307 -16.71 6.06 4.88
CA GLY A 307 -16.94 7.32 4.18
C GLY A 307 -16.29 8.51 4.89
N LYS A 308 -15.85 9.53 4.14
CA LYS A 308 -15.33 10.80 4.70
C LYS A 308 -16.28 11.96 4.43
N GLY A 309 -17.40 12.02 5.15
CA GLY A 309 -18.32 13.16 5.24
C GLY A 309 -19.10 13.52 3.97
N SER A 310 -18.41 13.63 2.83
CA SER A 310 -18.95 13.85 1.49
C SER A 310 -19.65 12.61 0.96
N LYS A 311 -20.71 12.83 0.18
CA LYS A 311 -21.41 11.75 -0.52
C LYS A 311 -20.51 11.18 -1.64
N VAL A 312 -20.42 9.85 -1.73
CA VAL A 312 -19.92 9.19 -2.93
C VAL A 312 -20.88 9.49 -4.08
N LYS A 313 -20.32 9.97 -5.19
CA LYS A 313 -21.09 10.36 -6.39
C LYS A 313 -21.39 9.17 -7.30
N ASP A 314 -20.55 8.15 -7.22
CA ASP A 314 -20.68 6.92 -7.98
C ASP A 314 -20.67 5.73 -7.01
N LYS A 315 -21.30 4.65 -7.46
CA LYS A 315 -21.41 3.41 -6.72
C LYS A 315 -20.03 2.76 -6.49
N ILE A 316 -19.85 2.15 -5.33
CA ILE A 316 -18.68 1.33 -4.99
C ILE A 316 -18.97 -0.13 -5.37
N TYR A 317 -18.03 -0.81 -6.00
CA TYR A 317 -18.16 -2.21 -6.41
C TYR A 317 -17.21 -3.11 -5.64
N ILE A 318 -17.76 -4.08 -4.93
CA ILE A 318 -17.01 -5.15 -4.26
C ILE A 318 -17.46 -6.47 -4.86
N SER A 319 -16.63 -7.08 -5.71
CA SER A 319 -17.07 -8.25 -6.46
C SER A 319 -16.06 -9.37 -6.66
N GLY A 320 -16.53 -10.61 -6.73
CA GLY A 320 -15.65 -11.75 -7.05
C GLY A 320 -14.58 -12.06 -6.00
N ASN A 321 -14.61 -11.44 -4.81
CA ASN A 321 -13.58 -11.64 -3.80
C ASN A 321 -13.81 -12.94 -3.02
N VAL A 322 -12.70 -13.59 -2.64
CA VAL A 322 -12.67 -14.74 -1.73
C VAL A 322 -12.17 -14.24 -0.38
N ILE A 323 -13.02 -14.23 0.64
CA ILE A 323 -12.74 -13.60 1.94
C ILE A 323 -12.93 -14.62 3.06
N SER A 324 -11.92 -14.81 3.92
CA SER A 324 -12.04 -15.74 5.05
C SER A 324 -11.15 -15.45 6.26
N GLY A 325 -11.47 -16.04 7.41
CA GLY A 325 -10.65 -15.97 8.61
C GLY A 325 -10.68 -14.61 9.33
N CYS A 326 -11.66 -13.77 8.99
CA CYS A 326 -11.85 -12.41 9.51
C CYS A 326 -12.73 -12.40 10.77
N SER A 327 -12.87 -11.23 11.42
CA SER A 327 -13.99 -10.97 12.33
C SER A 327 -15.24 -10.62 11.53
N THR A 328 -15.12 -9.63 10.65
CA THR A 328 -16.13 -9.29 9.64
C THR A 328 -15.54 -9.49 8.25
N GLY A 329 -16.22 -10.21 7.36
CA GLY A 329 -15.78 -10.40 5.98
C GLY A 329 -15.71 -9.06 5.22
N ILE A 330 -16.86 -8.40 5.06
CA ILE A 330 -16.98 -7.08 4.44
C ILE A 330 -17.73 -6.14 5.38
N ARG A 331 -17.08 -5.04 5.78
CA ARG A 331 -17.70 -3.89 6.42
C ARG A 331 -17.77 -2.74 5.43
N ALA A 332 -18.99 -2.39 5.00
CA ALA A 332 -19.24 -1.29 4.08
C ALA A 332 -19.92 -0.13 4.83
N GLY A 333 -19.07 0.76 5.34
CA GLY A 333 -19.44 1.85 6.24
C GLY A 333 -19.27 1.45 7.70
N ASN A 334 -18.99 2.45 8.53
CA ASN A 334 -18.99 2.33 9.99
C ASN A 334 -20.07 3.27 10.55
N PRO A 335 -20.76 2.97 11.66
CA PRO A 335 -21.72 3.89 12.27
C PRO A 335 -21.21 5.33 12.49
N GLY A 336 -19.93 5.51 12.82
CA GLY A 336 -19.31 6.84 12.95
C GLY A 336 -18.93 7.49 11.62
N TYR A 337 -18.73 6.69 10.58
CA TYR A 337 -18.22 7.11 9.27
C TYR A 337 -18.99 6.40 8.12
N PRO A 338 -20.31 6.64 7.98
CA PRO A 338 -21.12 5.93 6.99
C PRO A 338 -20.75 6.37 5.57
N ILE A 339 -20.87 5.44 4.62
CA ILE A 339 -20.80 5.75 3.19
C ILE A 339 -22.17 6.30 2.78
N LYS A 340 -22.21 7.55 2.29
CA LYS A 340 -23.43 8.25 1.87
C LYS A 340 -23.42 8.43 0.36
N GLY A 341 -24.57 8.43 -0.32
CA GLY A 341 -24.64 8.62 -1.78
C GLY A 341 -25.16 7.37 -2.49
N GLU A 342 -24.60 7.04 -3.65
CA GLU A 342 -25.02 5.90 -4.49
C GLU A 342 -24.84 4.50 -3.84
N GLY A 343 -24.17 4.44 -2.69
CA GLY A 343 -24.03 3.22 -1.92
C GLY A 343 -23.01 2.23 -2.47
N VAL A 344 -23.20 0.96 -2.15
CA VAL A 344 -22.26 -0.14 -2.42
C VAL A 344 -22.98 -1.30 -3.08
N GLN A 345 -22.39 -1.88 -4.12
CA GLN A 345 -22.82 -3.14 -4.71
C GLN A 345 -21.81 -4.22 -4.34
N ILE A 346 -22.30 -5.23 -3.63
CA ILE A 346 -21.55 -6.36 -3.13
C ILE A 346 -22.06 -7.60 -3.87
N GLU A 347 -21.28 -8.13 -4.79
CA GLU A 347 -21.75 -9.22 -5.63
C GLU A 347 -20.72 -10.29 -5.98
N ASN A 348 -21.17 -11.53 -6.17
CA ASN A 348 -20.29 -12.63 -6.59
C ASN A 348 -19.11 -12.88 -5.62
N ASN A 349 -19.22 -12.44 -4.35
CA ASN A 349 -18.18 -12.69 -3.36
C ASN A 349 -18.41 -14.03 -2.66
N PHE A 350 -17.31 -14.70 -2.33
CA PHE A 350 -17.30 -15.85 -1.47
C PHE A 350 -16.78 -15.44 -0.08
N ILE A 351 -17.64 -15.49 0.94
CA ILE A 351 -17.34 -14.98 2.28
C ILE A 351 -17.56 -16.09 3.29
N SER A 352 -16.51 -16.52 3.98
CA SER A 352 -16.63 -17.65 4.91
C SER A 352 -15.76 -17.60 6.14
N ASN A 353 -16.19 -18.31 7.19
CA ASN A 353 -15.40 -18.52 8.40
C ASN A 353 -15.01 -17.20 9.10
N SER A 354 -15.92 -16.22 9.13
CA SER A 354 -15.74 -15.01 9.93
C SER A 354 -16.20 -15.24 11.36
N SER A 355 -15.54 -14.65 12.35
CA SER A 355 -15.87 -14.87 13.78
C SER A 355 -17.00 -14.00 14.32
N TYR A 356 -17.50 -13.05 13.53
CA TYR A 356 -18.62 -12.18 13.92
C TYR A 356 -19.66 -12.09 12.80
N SER A 357 -19.30 -11.52 11.65
CA SER A 357 -20.25 -11.34 10.54
C SER A 357 -19.66 -11.60 9.16
N GLY A 358 -20.50 -12.04 8.21
CA GLY A 358 -20.10 -12.12 6.80
C GLY A 358 -20.04 -10.73 6.17
N ILE A 359 -21.20 -10.06 6.10
CA ILE A 359 -21.35 -8.70 5.57
C ILE A 359 -21.98 -7.81 6.64
N ASP A 360 -21.50 -6.57 6.72
CA ASP A 360 -21.93 -5.56 7.68
C ASP A 360 -22.03 -4.21 6.95
N VAL A 361 -23.26 -3.68 6.80
CA VAL A 361 -23.50 -2.46 6.03
C VAL A 361 -24.15 -1.37 6.88
N THR A 362 -23.62 -0.15 6.75
CA THR A 362 -24.27 1.08 7.23
C THR A 362 -24.64 2.02 6.07
N ALA A 363 -24.34 1.61 4.84
CA ALA A 363 -24.56 2.33 3.60
C ALA A 363 -25.78 1.76 2.84
N GLN A 364 -26.31 2.52 1.88
CA GLN A 364 -27.19 1.93 0.87
C GLN A 364 -26.46 0.79 0.17
N ALA A 365 -27.09 -0.38 0.08
CA ALA A 365 -26.41 -1.60 -0.38
C ALA A 365 -27.30 -2.45 -1.31
N ILE A 366 -26.69 -2.94 -2.40
CA ILE A 366 -27.22 -4.05 -3.19
C ILE A 366 -26.30 -5.25 -2.94
N ILE A 367 -26.84 -6.29 -2.32
CA ILE A 367 -26.11 -7.50 -1.94
C ILE A 367 -26.69 -8.65 -2.75
N GLN A 368 -25.97 -9.12 -3.76
CA GLN A 368 -26.51 -10.12 -4.68
C GLN A 368 -25.50 -11.17 -5.13
N ASN A 369 -25.95 -12.38 -5.42
CA ASN A 369 -25.08 -13.44 -5.97
C ASN A 369 -23.85 -13.76 -5.10
N ASN A 370 -23.89 -13.49 -3.80
CA ASN A 370 -22.80 -13.84 -2.89
C ASN A 370 -23.03 -15.23 -2.28
N SER A 371 -21.95 -15.93 -1.96
CA SER A 371 -21.96 -17.18 -1.19
C SER A 371 -21.36 -16.88 0.19
N ILE A 372 -22.22 -16.87 1.21
CA ILE A 372 -21.94 -16.40 2.58
C ILE A 372 -22.20 -17.56 3.52
N ARG A 373 -21.13 -18.18 4.05
CA ARG A 373 -21.26 -19.38 4.89
C ARG A 373 -20.33 -19.45 6.08
N ASN A 374 -20.73 -20.17 7.13
CA ASN A 374 -19.91 -20.36 8.33
C ASN A 374 -19.56 -19.03 9.02
N ASN A 375 -20.54 -18.13 9.14
CA ASN A 375 -20.40 -16.86 9.85
C ASN A 375 -21.50 -16.80 10.91
N PRO A 376 -21.24 -16.42 12.18
CA PRO A 376 -22.27 -16.37 13.21
C PRO A 376 -23.50 -15.56 12.79
N THR A 377 -23.27 -14.36 12.27
CA THR A 377 -24.30 -13.60 11.54
C THR A 377 -23.91 -13.46 10.07
N ALA A 378 -24.79 -13.82 9.12
CA ALA A 378 -24.44 -13.72 7.71
C ALA A 378 -24.43 -12.27 7.21
N ILE A 379 -25.52 -11.51 7.41
CA ILE A 379 -25.62 -10.12 6.98
C ILE A 379 -26.18 -9.24 8.11
N ILE A 380 -25.49 -8.13 8.40
CA ILE A 380 -25.95 -7.09 9.33
C ILE A 380 -26.26 -5.81 8.53
N VAL A 381 -27.43 -5.21 8.78
CA VAL A 381 -27.86 -3.94 8.18
C VAL A 381 -28.13 -2.94 9.31
N ARG A 382 -27.45 -1.79 9.28
CA ARG A 382 -27.47 -0.83 10.41
C ARG A 382 -27.95 0.57 10.04
N LYS A 383 -28.45 1.30 11.04
CA LYS A 383 -28.64 2.77 11.03
C LYS A 383 -29.51 3.26 9.87
N SER A 384 -30.64 2.59 9.65
CA SER A 384 -31.61 2.89 8.58
C SER A 384 -30.98 2.91 7.19
N SER A 385 -29.99 2.04 6.95
CA SER A 385 -29.49 1.77 5.60
C SER A 385 -30.58 1.09 4.76
N SER A 386 -30.66 1.49 3.49
CA SER A 386 -31.50 0.80 2.51
C SER A 386 -30.69 -0.35 1.91
N ALA A 387 -31.14 -1.58 2.13
CA ALA A 387 -30.49 -2.77 1.60
C ALA A 387 -31.47 -3.60 0.76
N THR A 388 -30.99 -4.08 -0.37
CA THR A 388 -31.64 -5.09 -1.21
C THR A 388 -30.74 -6.32 -1.24
N ILE A 389 -31.25 -7.45 -0.78
CA ILE A 389 -30.50 -8.68 -0.56
C ILE A 389 -31.18 -9.78 -1.37
N ASN A 390 -30.69 -10.11 -2.57
CA ASN A 390 -31.35 -11.12 -3.42
C ASN A 390 -30.33 -12.08 -4.04
N TYR A 391 -30.75 -13.29 -4.39
CA TYR A 391 -29.92 -14.25 -5.12
C TYR A 391 -28.61 -14.62 -4.40
N ASN A 392 -28.54 -14.50 -3.08
CA ASN A 392 -27.39 -14.95 -2.30
C ASN A 392 -27.61 -16.39 -1.79
N ASN A 393 -26.51 -17.11 -1.59
CA ASN A 393 -26.45 -18.35 -0.83
C ASN A 393 -26.04 -18.01 0.60
N ILE A 394 -26.98 -18.10 1.55
CA ILE A 394 -26.79 -17.76 2.96
C ILE A 394 -26.93 -19.04 3.77
N GLU A 395 -25.81 -19.59 4.26
CA GLU A 395 -25.78 -20.94 4.81
C GLU A 395 -24.92 -21.02 6.08
N ASN A 396 -25.15 -22.06 6.90
CA ASN A 396 -24.30 -22.40 8.05
C ASN A 396 -23.97 -21.22 8.98
N TYR A 397 -24.97 -20.43 9.34
CA TYR A 397 -24.85 -19.36 10.34
C TYR A 397 -25.23 -19.88 11.73
N ALA A 398 -24.65 -19.29 12.78
CA ALA A 398 -24.87 -19.75 14.16
C ALA A 398 -25.97 -18.95 14.88
N ASP A 399 -26.10 -17.66 14.57
CA ASP A 399 -27.00 -16.73 15.24
C ASP A 399 -28.10 -16.26 14.30
N TYR A 400 -27.76 -15.49 13.26
CA TYR A 400 -28.73 -14.83 12.38
C TYR A 400 -28.33 -14.92 10.91
N SER A 401 -29.31 -15.13 10.04
CA SER A 401 -29.12 -14.97 8.59
C SER A 401 -29.13 -13.50 8.20
N ILE A 402 -30.09 -12.73 8.71
CA ILE A 402 -30.15 -11.28 8.57
C ILE A 402 -30.40 -10.64 9.94
N PHE A 403 -29.61 -9.63 10.27
CA PHE A 403 -29.75 -8.87 11.50
C PHE A 403 -29.94 -7.38 11.19
N LEU A 404 -31.15 -6.86 11.41
CA LEU A 404 -31.39 -5.42 11.38
C LEU A 404 -31.00 -4.81 12.73
N GLU A 405 -30.17 -3.76 12.73
CA GLU A 405 -29.81 -2.99 13.92
C GLU A 405 -30.14 -1.51 13.69
N GLU A 406 -31.00 -0.93 14.53
CA GLU A 406 -31.39 0.49 14.40
C GLU A 406 -31.80 0.87 12.96
N THR A 407 -32.50 -0.04 12.28
CA THR A 407 -32.86 0.09 10.86
C THR A 407 -34.36 -0.02 10.73
N SER A 408 -35.04 1.11 10.57
CA SER A 408 -36.51 1.18 10.48
C SER A 408 -37.05 0.95 9.05
N THR A 409 -36.19 1.05 8.05
CA THR A 409 -36.51 0.77 6.65
C THR A 409 -36.67 -0.73 6.44
N SER A 410 -37.75 -1.13 5.75
CA SER A 410 -37.95 -2.54 5.39
C SER A 410 -36.93 -2.96 4.33
N VAL A 411 -36.52 -4.23 4.39
CA VAL A 411 -35.49 -4.82 3.53
C VAL A 411 -36.13 -5.91 2.66
N ASP A 412 -35.86 -5.83 1.36
CA ASP A 412 -36.17 -6.91 0.41
C ASP A 412 -35.06 -7.95 0.51
N ALA A 413 -35.42 -9.14 0.99
CA ALA A 413 -34.56 -10.32 1.12
C ALA A 413 -35.09 -11.50 0.29
N THR A 414 -35.87 -11.24 -0.76
CA THR A 414 -36.46 -12.30 -1.59
C THR A 414 -35.42 -12.98 -2.48
N ASN A 415 -35.77 -14.14 -3.02
CA ASN A 415 -34.96 -14.89 -3.99
C ASN A 415 -33.55 -15.26 -3.49
N ASN A 416 -33.35 -15.40 -2.18
CA ASN A 416 -32.12 -15.99 -1.62
C ASN A 416 -32.30 -17.49 -1.35
N TRP A 417 -31.19 -18.21 -1.33
CA TRP A 417 -31.09 -19.54 -0.74
C TRP A 417 -30.64 -19.41 0.73
N TRP A 418 -31.31 -20.14 1.63
CA TRP A 418 -31.12 -20.01 3.09
C TRP A 418 -30.51 -21.25 3.75
N GLY A 419 -30.02 -22.22 2.96
CA GLY A 419 -29.57 -23.52 3.46
C GLY A 419 -30.72 -24.49 3.79
N THR A 420 -31.98 -24.05 3.66
CA THR A 420 -33.18 -24.84 3.92
C THR A 420 -34.37 -24.27 3.15
N THR A 421 -35.41 -25.07 2.95
CA THR A 421 -36.71 -24.64 2.41
C THR A 421 -37.80 -24.51 3.48
N ASP A 422 -37.47 -24.75 4.75
CA ASP A 422 -38.41 -24.60 5.85
C ASP A 422 -38.59 -23.12 6.22
N THR A 423 -39.74 -22.56 5.82
CA THR A 423 -40.14 -21.18 6.08
C THR A 423 -40.10 -20.80 7.56
N GLN A 424 -40.45 -21.71 8.49
CA GLN A 424 -40.43 -21.40 9.92
C GLN A 424 -38.99 -21.25 10.41
N THR A 425 -38.12 -22.17 9.99
CA THR A 425 -36.69 -22.12 10.29
C THR A 425 -36.08 -20.81 9.77
N ILE A 426 -36.31 -20.45 8.50
CA ILE A 426 -35.82 -19.18 7.90
C ILE A 426 -36.32 -17.98 8.69
N ASN A 427 -37.61 -17.95 9.05
CA ASN A 427 -38.19 -16.81 9.76
C ASN A 427 -37.55 -16.60 11.15
N THR A 428 -37.21 -17.67 11.88
CA THR A 428 -36.58 -17.57 13.20
C THR A 428 -35.18 -16.98 13.18
N THR A 429 -34.47 -17.08 12.06
CA THR A 429 -33.07 -16.65 11.94
C THR A 429 -32.92 -15.20 11.49
N ILE A 430 -34.04 -14.50 11.28
CA ILE A 430 -34.08 -13.11 10.80
C ILE A 430 -34.49 -12.21 11.96
N ARG A 431 -33.61 -11.28 12.36
CA ARG A 431 -33.95 -10.20 13.32
C ARG A 431 -34.47 -8.97 12.59
N ASP A 432 -35.77 -8.71 12.75
CA ASP A 432 -36.51 -7.62 12.12
C ASP A 432 -37.65 -7.12 13.03
N PHE A 433 -38.67 -6.45 12.47
CA PHE A 433 -39.82 -5.86 13.18
C PHE A 433 -40.50 -6.80 14.21
N LYS A 434 -40.49 -8.12 14.00
CA LYS A 434 -41.10 -9.07 14.95
C LYS A 434 -40.37 -9.14 16.30
N HIS A 435 -39.10 -8.74 16.32
CA HIS A 435 -38.26 -8.70 17.50
C HIS A 435 -38.26 -7.33 18.18
N ASP A 436 -38.36 -6.27 17.38
CA ASP A 436 -38.36 -4.89 17.85
C ASP A 436 -39.18 -4.04 16.88
N PHE A 437 -40.28 -3.47 17.37
CA PHE A 437 -41.24 -2.70 16.56
C PHE A 437 -40.66 -1.39 16.00
N ASN A 438 -39.44 -1.00 16.38
CA ASN A 438 -38.72 0.12 15.77
C ASN A 438 -37.93 -0.26 14.51
N LEU A 439 -37.82 -1.56 14.19
CA LEU A 439 -37.12 -2.07 13.03
C LEU A 439 -38.02 -2.20 11.80
N GLY A 440 -37.43 -2.24 10.61
CA GLY A 440 -38.13 -2.60 9.38
C GLY A 440 -38.51 -4.07 9.32
N LYS A 441 -39.39 -4.43 8.38
CA LYS A 441 -39.69 -5.83 8.07
C LYS A 441 -38.69 -6.38 7.06
N VAL A 442 -38.31 -7.64 7.19
CA VAL A 442 -37.50 -8.33 6.19
C VAL A 442 -38.41 -9.26 5.38
N SER A 443 -38.57 -8.97 4.09
CA SER A 443 -39.40 -9.78 3.19
C SER A 443 -38.53 -10.85 2.53
N PHE A 444 -38.66 -12.12 2.94
CA PHE A 444 -37.81 -13.21 2.44
C PHE A 444 -38.52 -14.18 1.49
N SER A 445 -39.81 -13.97 1.20
CA SER A 445 -40.62 -14.81 0.29
C SER A 445 -40.97 -14.04 -0.98
N PRO A 446 -40.78 -14.61 -2.19
CA PRO A 446 -40.31 -15.97 -2.46
C PRO A 446 -38.83 -16.17 -2.09
N PHE A 447 -38.41 -17.43 -1.86
CA PHE A 447 -37.01 -17.83 -1.65
C PHE A 447 -36.66 -19.00 -2.58
N LEU A 448 -35.36 -19.21 -2.82
CA LEU A 448 -34.88 -20.30 -3.69
C LEU A 448 -35.05 -21.65 -3.00
N THR A 449 -35.37 -22.69 -3.77
CA THR A 449 -35.50 -24.07 -3.27
C THR A 449 -34.22 -24.89 -3.35
N GLU A 450 -33.19 -24.32 -3.99
CA GLU A 450 -31.85 -24.86 -4.11
C GLU A 450 -30.84 -23.70 -4.08
N PRO A 451 -29.55 -23.95 -3.79
CA PRO A 451 -28.52 -22.93 -3.88
C PRO A 451 -28.55 -22.24 -5.26
N ASN A 452 -28.44 -20.90 -5.27
CA ASN A 452 -28.20 -20.15 -6.49
C ASN A 452 -26.93 -20.69 -7.15
N PRO A 453 -26.99 -21.19 -8.40
CA PRO A 453 -25.85 -21.83 -9.06
C PRO A 453 -24.67 -20.87 -9.11
N GLU A 454 -23.61 -21.24 -8.39
CA GLU A 454 -22.38 -20.48 -8.28
C GLU A 454 -21.74 -20.33 -9.67
N LYS A 455 -21.63 -19.11 -10.19
CA LYS A 455 -20.57 -18.80 -11.15
C LYS A 455 -19.31 -18.39 -10.38
N MET A 456 -18.79 -19.27 -9.54
CA MET A 456 -17.50 -19.05 -8.89
C MET A 456 -16.38 -19.18 -9.92
N LEU A 457 -15.74 -18.06 -10.25
CA LEU A 457 -14.35 -18.08 -10.67
C LEU A 457 -13.50 -18.25 -9.41
N ILE A 458 -13.39 -19.46 -8.86
CA ILE A 458 -12.28 -19.76 -7.96
C ILE A 458 -11.05 -19.67 -8.87
N PRO A 459 -10.13 -18.70 -8.71
CA PRO A 459 -8.83 -18.89 -9.31
C PRO A 459 -8.27 -20.10 -8.58
N GLU A 460 -8.18 -21.24 -9.25
CA GLU A 460 -7.31 -22.31 -8.75
C GLU A 460 -5.97 -21.63 -8.51
N LEU A 461 -5.61 -21.39 -7.23
CA LEU A 461 -4.33 -20.81 -6.91
C LEU A 461 -3.33 -21.79 -7.52
N PRO A 462 -2.59 -21.39 -8.56
CA PRO A 462 -1.66 -22.31 -9.18
C PRO A 462 -0.70 -22.78 -8.10
N SER A 463 -0.34 -24.06 -8.08
CA SER A 463 0.47 -24.65 -7.00
C SER A 463 1.78 -23.89 -6.76
N TRP A 464 2.28 -23.19 -7.79
CA TRP A 464 3.45 -22.31 -7.75
C TRP A 464 3.26 -20.97 -7.02
N MET A 465 2.02 -20.55 -6.71
CA MET A 465 1.70 -19.40 -5.84
C MET A 465 1.62 -19.78 -4.35
N ILE A 466 1.45 -21.07 -4.03
CA ILE A 466 1.47 -21.59 -2.64
C ILE A 466 2.91 -21.83 -2.16
N LEU A 467 3.81 -22.19 -3.08
CA LEU A 467 5.24 -22.47 -2.81
C LEU A 467 6.02 -21.30 -2.17
N PRO A 468 5.87 -20.02 -2.60
CA PRO A 468 6.51 -18.88 -1.96
C PRO A 468 6.01 -18.64 -0.54
N LEU A 469 4.73 -18.93 -0.25
CA LEU A 469 4.18 -18.76 1.10
C LEU A 469 4.85 -19.69 2.12
N PHE A 470 5.22 -20.91 1.70
CA PHE A 470 5.98 -21.87 2.52
C PHE A 470 7.49 -21.59 2.54
N LEU A 471 8.05 -21.01 1.48
CA LEU A 471 9.46 -20.61 1.45
C LEU A 471 9.75 -19.37 2.31
N VAL A 472 8.81 -18.41 2.40
CA VAL A 472 8.99 -17.20 3.22
C VAL A 472 8.98 -17.53 4.71
N THR A 473 8.16 -18.49 5.17
CA THR A 473 8.17 -18.94 6.57
C THR A 473 9.46 -19.69 6.92
N THR A 474 10.01 -20.48 6.01
CA THR A 474 11.29 -21.18 6.21
C THR A 474 12.50 -20.25 6.13
N LEU A 475 12.52 -19.26 5.21
CA LEU A 475 13.58 -18.25 5.12
C LEU A 475 13.57 -17.27 6.31
N ALA A 476 12.41 -16.90 6.85
CA ALA A 476 12.30 -16.11 8.07
C ALA A 476 12.89 -16.86 9.29
N VAL A 477 12.65 -18.17 9.40
CA VAL A 477 13.25 -19.03 10.46
C VAL A 477 14.76 -19.17 10.28
N VAL A 478 15.27 -19.28 9.05
CA VAL A 478 16.72 -19.39 8.77
C VAL A 478 17.46 -18.08 9.02
N SER A 479 16.87 -16.94 8.68
CA SER A 479 17.44 -15.61 8.94
C SER A 479 17.40 -15.22 10.42
N PHE A 480 16.37 -15.64 11.17
CA PHE A 480 16.32 -15.49 12.63
C PHE A 480 17.39 -16.34 13.33
N ARG A 481 17.65 -17.57 12.85
CA ARG A 481 18.75 -18.42 13.38
C ARG A 481 20.14 -17.85 13.10
N LYS A 482 20.37 -17.23 11.93
CA LYS A 482 21.66 -16.57 11.62
C LYS A 482 21.93 -15.35 12.50
N ARG A 483 20.91 -14.53 12.82
CA ARG A 483 21.07 -13.38 13.74
C ARG A 483 21.39 -13.78 15.19
N ILE A 484 20.94 -14.94 15.64
CA ILE A 484 21.26 -15.45 17.00
C ILE A 484 22.68 -16.02 17.06
N MET A 485 23.19 -16.65 15.98
CA MET A 485 24.56 -17.17 15.97
C MET A 485 25.65 -16.09 15.83
N CYS A 486 25.37 -14.94 15.19
CA CYS A 486 26.33 -13.83 15.11
C CYS A 486 26.45 -12.98 16.38
N ARG A 487 25.56 -13.14 17.37
CA ARG A 487 25.65 -12.47 18.69
C ARG A 487 26.35 -13.30 19.77
N GLY A 488 26.90 -14.47 19.42
CA GLY A 488 27.57 -15.38 20.34
C GLY A 488 29.11 -15.27 20.40
N TYR A 489 29.73 -14.35 19.65
CA TYR A 489 31.19 -14.18 19.66
C TYR A 489 31.60 -12.72 19.89
N THR A 490 31.46 -12.28 21.13
CA THR A 490 32.35 -11.28 21.75
C THR A 490 32.51 -11.69 23.20
N ARG A 491 33.65 -12.29 23.52
CA ARG A 491 34.21 -12.31 24.87
C ARG A 491 34.99 -11.04 25.07
#